data_AF-A0A9E3XZR5-F1
#
_entry.id   AF-A0A9E3XZR5-F1
#
_cell.length_a   1.000
_cell.length_b   1.000
_cell.length_c   1.000
_cell.angle_alpha   90.00
_cell.angle_beta   90.00
_cell.angle_gamma   90.00
#
_symmetry.space_group_name_H-M   'P 1'
#
loop_
_entity.id
_entity.type
_entity.pdbx_description
1 polymer ?
#
loop_
_entity_poly.entity_id
_entity_poly.type
_entity_poly.pdbx_seq_one_letter_code
_entity_poly.pdbx_strand_id
1 'polypeptide(L)'
;HYTAADGRPAACPRLIMLDELFAGVDPTNRSQLFARFTDWDLDAVFTSDHEWCQYATLDGIAIHHLHPPVGNEPVTSTRFTWDGHHRMIDRAAS
;
A
#
# COMPACT_ATOMS: atom_id res chain seq x y z
N HIS A 1 0.78 -21.24 13.45
CA HIS A 1 1.98 -20.44 13.77
C HIS A 1 1.63 -18.95 13.71
N TYR A 2 0.95 -18.45 14.75
CA TYR A 2 0.73 -17.02 15.04
C TYR A 2 0.50 -16.82 16.55
N THR A 3 0.98 -17.77 17.36
CA THR A 3 0.74 -17.81 18.79
C THR A 3 2.09 -17.56 19.47
N ALA A 4 2.12 -16.57 20.35
CA ALA A 4 3.25 -16.35 21.23
C ALA A 4 3.41 -17.56 22.17
N ALA A 5 4.56 -17.65 22.85
CA ALA A 5 4.89 -18.78 23.72
C ALA A 5 3.87 -18.99 24.87
N ASP A 6 3.06 -17.98 25.18
CA ASP A 6 1.98 -18.00 26.18
C ASP A 6 0.60 -18.41 25.61
N GLY A 7 0.51 -18.78 24.33
CA GLY A 7 -0.72 -19.19 23.68
C GLY A 7 -1.63 -18.03 23.26
N ARG A 8 -1.23 -16.77 23.46
CA ARG A 8 -1.94 -15.61 22.91
C ARG A 8 -1.55 -15.39 21.45
N PRO A 9 -2.42 -14.78 20.62
CA PRO A 9 -2.01 -14.31 19.31
C PRO A 9 -0.78 -13.41 19.45
N ALA A 10 0.31 -13.76 18.78
CA ALA A 10 1.47 -12.89 18.72
C ALA A 10 1.06 -11.59 18.02
N ALA A 11 1.53 -10.44 18.51
CA ALA A 11 1.44 -9.17 17.79
C ALA A 11 2.42 -9.22 16.60
N CYS A 12 2.06 -9.99 15.58
CA CYS A 12 2.80 -10.13 14.34
C CYS A 12 2.03 -9.44 13.22
N PRO A 13 2.72 -8.65 12.36
CA PRO A 13 2.10 -8.05 11.18
C PRO A 13 1.39 -9.09 10.32
N ARG A 14 0.19 -8.78 9.85
CA ARG A 14 -0.64 -9.69 9.05
C ARG A 14 -0.49 -9.33 7.58
N LEU A 15 0.73 -9.53 7.08
CA LEU A 15 1.17 -9.03 5.78
C LEU A 15 0.60 -9.83 4.61
N ILE A 16 0.04 -9.12 3.62
CA ILE A 16 -0.29 -9.63 2.29
C ILE A 16 0.54 -8.91 1.21
N MET A 17 0.95 -9.66 0.18
CA MET A 17 1.68 -9.13 -0.97
C MET A 17 0.91 -9.46 -2.26
N LEU A 18 0.61 -8.44 -3.06
CA LEU A 18 -0.25 -8.59 -4.24
C LEU A 18 0.40 -7.91 -5.44
N ASP A 19 0.46 -8.63 -6.57
CA ASP A 19 0.93 -8.07 -7.83
C ASP A 19 -0.27 -7.60 -8.65
N GLU A 20 -0.19 -6.38 -9.18
CA GLU A 20 -1.24 -5.75 -10.00
C GLU A 20 -2.63 -5.80 -9.38
N LEU A 21 -2.76 -5.28 -8.16
CA LEU A 21 -3.96 -5.42 -7.32
C LEU A 21 -5.28 -5.02 -8.02
N PHE A 22 -5.21 -4.06 -8.95
CA PHE A 22 -6.39 -3.48 -9.58
C PHE A 22 -6.64 -3.94 -11.02
N ALA A 23 -5.90 -4.94 -11.51
CA ALA A 23 -6.12 -5.47 -12.85
C ALA A 23 -7.58 -5.97 -12.98
N GLY A 24 -8.37 -5.31 -13.83
CA GLY A 24 -9.78 -5.66 -14.05
C GLY A 24 -10.76 -5.28 -12.92
N VAL A 25 -10.32 -4.52 -11.92
CA VAL A 25 -11.17 -4.04 -10.81
C VAL A 25 -11.65 -2.62 -11.10
N ASP A 26 -12.97 -2.40 -11.08
CA ASP A 26 -13.57 -1.07 -11.22
C ASP A 26 -13.39 -0.21 -9.96
N PRO A 27 -13.43 1.13 -10.06
CA PRO A 27 -13.15 2.02 -8.92
C PRO A 27 -14.02 1.83 -7.68
N THR A 28 -15.29 1.45 -7.84
CA THR A 28 -16.19 1.21 -6.71
C THR A 28 -15.72 0.00 -5.90
N ASN A 29 -15.31 -1.05 -6.60
CA ASN A 29 -14.80 -2.27 -5.97
C ASN A 29 -13.40 -2.10 -5.36
N ARG A 30 -12.57 -1.18 -5.88
CA ARG A 30 -11.26 -0.84 -5.27
C ARG A 30 -11.42 -0.28 -3.85
N SER A 31 -12.34 0.65 -3.65
CA SER A 31 -12.63 1.22 -2.33
C SER A 31 -13.10 0.16 -1.32
N GLN A 32 -13.97 -0.74 -1.77
CA GLN A 32 -14.46 -1.86 -0.96
C GLN A 32 -13.35 -2.86 -0.62
N LEU A 33 -12.46 -3.15 -1.57
CA LEU A 33 -11.30 -4.01 -1.35
C LEU A 33 -10.41 -3.47 -0.23
N PHE A 34 -10.14 -2.16 -0.22
CA PHE A 34 -9.38 -1.54 0.85
C PHE A 34 -10.09 -1.56 2.21
N ALA A 35 -11.41 -1.34 2.23
CA ALA A 35 -12.19 -1.52 3.45
C ALA A 35 -12.04 -2.94 4.01
N ARG A 36 -11.91 -3.96 3.16
CA ARG A 36 -11.65 -5.34 3.62
C ARG A 36 -10.28 -5.54 4.23
N PHE A 37 -9.24 -4.87 3.72
CA PHE A 37 -7.91 -4.94 4.33
C PHE A 37 -7.95 -4.38 5.76
N THR A 38 -8.64 -3.26 5.96
CA THR A 38 -8.86 -2.66 7.28
C THR A 38 -9.73 -3.55 8.18
N ASP A 39 -10.87 -4.07 7.68
CA ASP A 39 -11.76 -4.97 8.42
C ASP A 39 -11.05 -6.23 8.96
N TRP A 40 -10.08 -6.74 8.19
CA TRP A 40 -9.34 -7.96 8.51
C TRP A 40 -8.02 -7.72 9.24
N ASP A 41 -7.73 -6.46 9.57
CA ASP A 41 -6.49 -6.03 10.23
C ASP A 41 -5.27 -6.53 9.45
N LEU A 42 -5.22 -6.24 8.14
CA LEU A 42 -4.14 -6.67 7.26
C LEU A 42 -3.19 -5.53 6.92
N ASP A 43 -1.90 -5.81 7.00
CA ASP A 43 -0.86 -4.99 6.41
C ASP A 43 -0.72 -5.39 4.93
N ALA A 44 -0.66 -4.43 4.01
CA ALA A 44 -0.59 -4.74 2.57
C ALA A 44 0.60 -4.06 1.89
N VAL A 45 1.28 -4.81 1.02
CA VAL A 45 2.21 -4.30 0.02
C VAL A 45 1.72 -4.75 -1.34
N PHE A 46 1.57 -3.83 -2.28
CA PHE A 46 1.08 -4.18 -3.61
C PHE A 46 1.63 -3.27 -4.68
N THR A 47 1.58 -3.75 -5.92
CA THR A 47 1.89 -2.97 -7.13
C THR A 47 0.59 -2.55 -7.82
N SER A 48 0.67 -1.43 -8.53
CA SER A 48 -0.37 -0.96 -9.43
C SER A 48 0.26 -0.13 -10.54
N ASP A 49 -0.37 -0.15 -11.72
CA ASP A 49 0.06 0.64 -12.86
C ASP A 49 -0.36 2.12 -12.74
N HIS A 50 -1.67 2.38 -12.53
CA HIS A 50 -2.24 3.74 -12.59
C HIS A 50 -3.10 4.12 -11.36
N GLU A 51 -2.80 3.60 -10.16
CA GLU A 51 -3.62 3.86 -8.96
C GLU A 51 -2.85 4.57 -7.85
N TRP A 52 -3.41 5.69 -7.38
CA TRP A 52 -2.84 6.52 -6.31
C TRP A 52 -3.43 6.23 -4.93
N CYS A 53 -4.43 5.36 -4.86
CA CYS A 53 -4.98 4.86 -3.61
C CYS A 53 -5.55 5.95 -2.67
N GLN A 54 -6.14 7.01 -3.24
CA GLN A 54 -6.77 8.11 -2.50
C GLN A 54 -8.18 7.71 -2.03
N TYR A 55 -8.26 6.63 -1.25
CA TYR A 55 -9.51 6.10 -0.72
C TYR A 55 -9.63 6.45 0.75
N ALA A 56 -10.78 6.98 1.17
CA ALA A 56 -11.06 7.28 2.58
C ALA A 56 -11.23 6.00 3.44
N THR A 57 -11.28 4.83 2.82
CA THR A 57 -11.29 3.51 3.47
C THR A 57 -9.88 3.05 3.88
N LEU A 58 -8.84 3.76 3.45
CA LEU A 58 -7.46 3.57 3.90
C LEU A 58 -7.12 4.62 4.95
N ASP A 59 -6.67 4.16 6.12
CA ASP A 59 -6.17 5.03 7.19
C ASP A 59 -4.82 5.67 6.83
N GLY A 60 -4.08 5.07 5.91
CA GLY A 60 -2.90 5.65 5.30
C GLY A 60 -2.09 4.65 4.49
N ILE A 61 -1.31 5.14 3.52
CA ILE A 61 -0.42 4.31 2.71
C ILE A 61 0.79 5.11 2.20
N ALA A 62 1.96 4.44 2.19
CA ALA A 62 3.13 4.94 1.49
C ALA A 62 3.09 4.49 0.01
N ILE A 63 3.28 5.43 -0.90
CA ILE A 63 3.22 5.21 -2.35
C ILE A 63 4.60 5.49 -2.93
N HIS A 64 5.20 4.50 -3.57
CA HIS A 64 6.45 4.66 -4.31
C HIS A 64 6.15 4.73 -5.81
N HIS A 65 6.16 5.93 -6.36
CA HIS A 65 6.01 6.12 -7.80
C HIS A 65 7.36 5.93 -8.47
N LEU A 66 7.48 4.86 -9.28
CA LEU A 66 8.71 4.53 -10.00
C LEU A 66 8.80 5.37 -11.27
N HIS A 67 9.94 6.02 -11.48
CA HIS A 67 10.21 6.73 -12.72
C HIS A 67 10.91 5.79 -13.71
N PRO A 68 10.47 5.75 -14.97
CA PRO A 68 11.14 4.96 -15.99
C PRO A 68 12.60 5.44 -16.14
N PRO A 69 13.55 4.52 -16.38
CA PRO A 69 14.95 4.89 -16.54
C PRO A 69 15.15 5.70 -17.83
N VAL A 70 16.04 6.69 -17.78
CA VAL A 70 16.44 7.49 -18.94
C VAL A 70 17.85 7.05 -19.36
N GLY A 71 17.96 6.41 -20.53
CA GLY A 71 19.23 5.87 -21.01
C GLY A 71 19.77 4.77 -20.10
N ASN A 72 20.99 4.97 -19.55
CA ASN A 72 21.65 4.03 -18.63
C ASN A 72 21.49 4.42 -17.15
N GLU A 73 20.61 5.38 -16.83
CA GLU A 73 20.34 5.76 -15.45
C GLU A 73 19.54 4.68 -14.70
N PRO A 74 19.78 4.50 -13.39
CA PRO A 74 19.00 3.57 -12.59
C PRO A 74 17.53 4.02 -12.47
N VAL A 75 16.63 3.06 -12.20
CA VAL A 75 15.25 3.36 -11.81
C VAL A 75 15.27 4.16 -10.50
N THR A 76 14.56 5.28 -10.49
CA THR A 76 14.40 6.13 -9.30
C THR A 76 12.94 6.10 -8.84
N SER A 77 12.69 6.52 -7.60
CA SER A 77 11.31 6.63 -7.09
C SER A 77 11.09 7.94 -6.36
N THR A 78 9.89 8.49 -6.48
CA THR A 78 9.39 9.52 -5.57
C THR A 78 8.41 8.88 -4.60
N ARG A 79 8.61 9.14 -3.31
CA ARG A 79 7.71 8.66 -2.26
C ARG A 79 6.65 9.71 -1.94
N PHE A 80 5.42 9.24 -1.82
CA PHE A 80 4.28 10.00 -1.34
C PHE A 80 3.65 9.27 -0.15
N THR A 81 2.90 10.01 0.65
CA THR A 81 2.08 9.45 1.71
C THR A 81 0.64 9.92 1.51
N TRP A 82 -0.31 9.00 1.53
CA TRP A 82 -1.72 9.29 1.75
C TRP A 82 -2.03 9.10 3.23
N ASP A 83 -2.63 10.08 3.87
CA ASP A 83 -2.95 10.08 5.31
C ASP A 83 -4.44 9.82 5.61
N GLY A 84 -5.19 9.30 4.64
CA GLY A 84 -6.65 9.17 4.71
C GLY A 84 -7.42 10.36 4.13
N HIS A 85 -6.75 11.50 3.92
CA HIS A 85 -7.41 12.73 3.46
C HIS A 85 -6.64 13.50 2.38
N HIS A 86 -5.32 13.54 2.47
CA HIS A 86 -4.43 14.29 1.61
C HIS A 86 -3.22 13.45 1.18
N ARG A 87 -2.83 13.61 -0.08
CA ARG A 87 -1.58 13.05 -0.60
C ARG A 87 -0.47 14.08 -0.46
N MET A 88 0.58 13.72 0.24
CA MET A 88 1.76 14.55 0.49
C MET A 88 2.97 13.94 -0.21
N ILE A 89 3.87 14.79 -0.69
CA ILE A 89 5.19 14.35 -1.17
C ILE A 89 6.14 14.25 0.02
N ASP A 90 6.78 13.10 0.17
CA ASP A 90 7.81 12.93 1.20
C ASP A 90 9.06 13.67 0.73
N ARG A 91 9.65 14.47 1.63
CA ARG A 91 10.97 15.06 1.34
C ARG A 91 12.00 13.93 1.32
N ALA A 92 12.96 14.01 0.39
CA ALA A 92 14.12 13.14 0.43
C ALA A 92 14.76 13.23 1.82
N ALA A 93 15.06 12.08 2.42
CA ALA A 93 15.77 12.04 3.70
C ALA A 93 17.10 12.81 3.54
N SER A 94 17.27 13.84 4.37
CA SER A 94 18.47 14.70 4.42
C SER A 94 19.67 13.95 4.97
#